data_AF-A0A9P6XKA5-F1
#
_entry.id   AF-A0A9P6XKA5-F1
#
_cell.length_a   1.000
_cell.length_b   1.000
_cell.length_c   1.000
_cell.angle_alpha   90.00
_cell.angle_beta   90.00
_cell.angle_gamma   90.00
#
_symmetry.space_group_name_H-M   'P 1'
#
loop_
_entity.id
_entity.type
_entity.pdbx_description
1 polymer ?
#
loop_
_entity_poly.entity_id
_entity_poly.type
_entity_poly.pdbx_seq_one_letter_code
_entity_poly.pdbx_strand_id
1 'polypeptide(L)'
;MSKSASLLGKLSLAYKTNRFPWKKHALVGYDLAGNEYWDCPNPLGGRMKRWVQMKETENNDATIFNQNLLPVQWQAWLRHTRQQPPSIVELVQEEKRREIVLQRAKVLDEEWEQRKLQIEEERERERVLEDVKKDEKVQPKTTEPSGQGDTFTPGEWNPVSSKR
;
A
#
# COMPACT_ATOMS: atom_id res chain seq x y z
N MET A 1 28.48 -3.22 -19.64
CA MET A 1 28.90 -3.03 -21.05
C MET A 1 27.64 -3.02 -21.92
N SER A 2 27.13 -1.84 -22.31
CA SER A 2 25.95 -1.75 -23.17
C SER A 2 26.33 -2.19 -24.59
N LYS A 3 25.71 -3.26 -25.10
CA LYS A 3 25.94 -3.74 -26.46
C LYS A 3 25.42 -2.67 -27.43
N SER A 4 26.31 -2.08 -28.24
CA SER A 4 25.92 -1.12 -29.26
C SER A 4 24.92 -1.77 -30.22
N ALA A 5 23.75 -1.17 -30.41
CA ALA A 5 22.75 -1.69 -31.34
C ALA A 5 23.37 -1.83 -32.74
N SER A 6 23.24 -3.03 -33.31
CA SER A 6 23.62 -3.33 -34.70
C SER A 6 23.00 -2.32 -35.67
N LEU A 7 23.67 -2.01 -36.77
CA LEU A 7 23.14 -1.14 -37.83
C LEU A 7 21.73 -1.56 -38.27
N LEU A 8 21.50 -2.86 -38.39
CA LEU A 8 20.19 -3.44 -38.71
C LEU A 8 19.15 -3.13 -37.63
N GLY A 9 19.54 -3.17 -36.36
CA GLY A 9 18.66 -2.82 -35.23
C GLY A 9 18.32 -1.33 -35.18
N LYS A 10 19.25 -0.46 -35.55
CA LYS A 10 18.98 0.99 -35.65
C LYS A 10 18.03 1.30 -36.82
N LEU A 11 18.23 0.65 -37.96
CA LEU A 11 17.35 0.78 -39.13
C LEU A 11 15.96 0.24 -38.84
N SER A 12 15.84 -0.92 -38.17
CA SER A 12 14.55 -1.47 -37.80
C SER A 12 13.83 -0.56 -36.80
N LEU A 13 14.52 -0.02 -35.81
CA LEU A 13 13.95 0.95 -34.87
C LEU A 13 13.47 2.21 -35.59
N ALA A 14 14.30 2.80 -36.47
CA ALA A 14 13.91 3.95 -37.26
C ALA A 14 12.69 3.67 -38.15
N TYR A 15 12.60 2.48 -38.73
CA TYR A 15 11.42 2.05 -39.48
C TYR A 15 10.19 1.90 -38.57
N LYS A 16 10.36 1.36 -37.36
CA LYS A 16 9.28 1.22 -36.37
C LYS A 16 8.76 2.57 -35.88
N THR A 17 9.63 3.54 -35.60
CA THR A 17 9.24 4.85 -35.04
C THR A 17 8.69 5.81 -36.09
N ASN A 18 9.25 5.81 -37.30
CA ASN A 18 8.85 6.77 -38.33
C ASN A 18 7.45 6.45 -38.90
N ARG A 19 6.67 7.52 -39.11
CA ARG A 19 5.35 7.47 -39.74
C ARG A 19 5.50 7.61 -41.25
N PHE A 20 5.40 6.50 -41.95
CA PHE A 20 5.38 6.47 -43.41
C PHE A 20 3.95 6.46 -43.94
N PRO A 21 3.68 7.03 -45.13
CA PRO A 21 2.31 7.16 -45.66
C PRO A 21 1.62 5.81 -45.94
N TRP A 22 2.37 4.73 -46.18
CA TRP A 22 1.83 3.38 -46.34
C TRP A 22 1.70 2.59 -45.03
N LYS A 23 2.20 3.14 -43.91
CA LYS A 23 2.27 2.45 -42.63
C LYS A 23 1.19 2.96 -41.69
N LYS A 24 0.36 2.04 -41.18
CA LYS A 24 -0.76 2.38 -40.31
C LYS A 24 -0.34 2.62 -38.86
N HIS A 25 0.62 1.85 -38.35
CA HIS A 25 1.03 1.91 -36.94
C HIS A 25 2.43 2.53 -36.79
N ALA A 26 2.63 3.31 -35.74
CA ALA A 26 3.95 3.83 -35.38
C ALA A 26 4.29 3.46 -33.94
N LEU A 27 5.55 3.09 -33.74
CA LEU A 27 6.08 2.82 -32.42
C LEU A 27 6.30 4.16 -31.72
N VAL A 28 5.69 4.30 -30.56
CA VAL A 28 5.74 5.52 -29.75
C VAL A 28 6.85 5.43 -28.71
N GLY A 29 7.01 4.28 -28.08
CA GLY A 29 8.05 4.08 -27.08
C GLY A 29 8.03 2.70 -26.43
N TYR A 30 8.86 2.59 -25.40
CA TYR A 30 9.06 1.38 -24.61
C TYR A 30 8.93 1.70 -23.13
N ASP A 31 8.55 0.72 -22.31
CA ASP A 31 8.70 0.81 -20.85
C ASP A 31 10.02 0.17 -20.36
N LEU A 32 10.20 0.16 -19.04
CA LEU A 32 11.35 -0.47 -18.38
C LEU A 32 11.36 -2.00 -18.53
N ALA A 33 10.20 -2.62 -18.73
CA ALA A 33 10.06 -4.06 -18.95
C ALA A 33 10.37 -4.48 -20.41
N GLY A 34 10.38 -3.53 -21.34
CA GLY A 34 10.59 -3.74 -22.77
C GLY A 34 9.32 -4.00 -23.57
N ASN A 35 8.14 -3.64 -23.04
CA ASN A 35 6.89 -3.64 -23.77
C ASN A 35 6.89 -2.53 -24.83
N GLU A 36 6.37 -2.81 -26.02
CA GLU A 36 6.31 -1.85 -27.12
C GLU A 36 4.94 -1.16 -27.16
N TYR A 37 4.92 0.16 -27.21
CA TYR A 37 3.69 0.95 -27.27
C TYR A 37 3.49 1.55 -28.64
N TRP A 38 2.31 1.34 -29.20
CA TRP A 38 1.99 1.69 -30.58
C TRP A 38 0.76 2.56 -30.66
N ASP A 39 0.72 3.43 -31.68
CA ASP A 39 -0.50 4.12 -32.07
C ASP A 39 -0.80 3.99 -33.56
N CYS A 40 -2.08 4.17 -33.93
CA CYS A 40 -2.52 4.22 -35.32
C CYS A 40 -3.71 5.18 -35.51
N PRO A 41 -3.86 5.80 -36.69
CA PRO A 41 -5.04 6.59 -37.00
C PRO A 41 -6.26 5.66 -37.12
N ASN A 42 -7.41 6.11 -36.64
CA ASN A 42 -8.66 5.37 -36.78
C ASN A 42 -9.16 5.48 -38.24
N PRO A 43 -9.41 4.36 -38.96
CA PRO A 43 -9.91 4.42 -40.34
C PRO A 43 -11.26 5.12 -40.48
N LEU A 44 -12.10 5.11 -39.43
CA LEU A 44 -13.41 5.75 -39.41
C LEU A 44 -13.36 7.21 -38.90
N GLY A 45 -12.16 7.77 -38.67
CA GLY A 45 -11.98 9.09 -38.06
C GLY A 45 -12.08 9.08 -36.53
N GLY A 46 -11.73 10.21 -35.90
CA GLY A 46 -11.73 10.37 -34.44
C GLY A 46 -10.37 10.13 -33.78
N ARG A 47 -10.38 9.69 -32.50
CA ARG A 47 -9.15 9.52 -31.70
C ARG A 47 -8.28 8.40 -32.28
N MET A 48 -6.97 8.60 -32.26
CA MET A 48 -6.00 7.56 -32.62
C MET A 48 -6.18 6.34 -31.73
N LYS A 49 -6.06 5.13 -32.27
CA LYS A 49 -6.04 3.91 -31.45
C LYS A 49 -4.65 3.75 -30.87
N ARG A 50 -4.57 3.33 -29.59
CA ARG A 50 -3.33 3.05 -28.88
C ARG A 50 -3.38 1.62 -28.36
N TRP A 51 -2.28 0.88 -28.49
CA TRP A 51 -2.16 -0.47 -27.92
C TRP A 51 -0.74 -0.76 -27.46
N VAL A 52 -0.60 -1.85 -26.71
CA VAL A 52 0.67 -2.36 -26.21
C VAL A 52 0.92 -3.75 -26.78
N GLN A 53 2.15 -3.99 -27.21
CA GLN A 53 2.66 -5.31 -27.49
C GLN A 53 3.56 -5.71 -26.32
N MET A 54 3.07 -6.65 -25.51
CA MET A 54 3.83 -7.18 -24.37
C MET A 54 5.05 -7.93 -24.89
N LYS A 55 6.19 -7.78 -24.20
CA LYS A 55 7.38 -8.58 -24.49
C LYS A 55 7.10 -10.03 -24.11
N GLU A 56 7.36 -10.98 -25.02
CA GLU A 56 7.24 -12.41 -24.71
C GLU A 56 8.15 -12.74 -23.51
N THR A 57 7.51 -13.15 -22.43
CA THR A 57 8.16 -13.59 -21.19
C THR A 57 7.58 -14.96 -20.88
N GLU A 58 8.37 -15.85 -20.28
CA GLU A 58 7.96 -17.22 -19.96
C GLU A 58 6.65 -17.29 -19.14
N ASN A 59 6.34 -16.23 -18.39
CA ASN A 59 5.14 -16.10 -17.55
C ASN A 59 3.97 -15.32 -18.19
N ASN A 60 4.03 -14.97 -19.47
CA ASN A 60 2.92 -14.30 -20.16
C ASN A 60 1.90 -15.32 -20.66
N ASP A 61 1.13 -15.88 -19.73
CA ASP A 61 -0.07 -16.62 -20.08
C ASP A 61 -1.09 -15.67 -20.71
N ALA A 62 -1.29 -15.79 -22.04
CA ALA A 62 -2.21 -14.96 -22.81
C ALA A 62 -3.68 -15.15 -22.38
N THR A 63 -3.98 -16.19 -21.60
CA THR A 63 -5.33 -16.44 -21.08
C THR A 63 -5.65 -15.59 -19.84
N ILE A 64 -4.63 -15.11 -19.12
CA ILE A 64 -4.80 -14.37 -17.86
C ILE A 64 -4.68 -12.87 -18.12
N PHE A 65 -5.80 -12.15 -18.00
CA PHE A 65 -5.81 -10.70 -18.06
C PHE A 65 -5.23 -10.08 -16.78
N ASN A 66 -4.03 -9.50 -16.88
CA ASN A 66 -3.37 -8.85 -15.76
C ASN A 66 -3.30 -7.32 -15.96
N GLN A 67 -4.27 -6.60 -15.40
CA GLN A 67 -4.37 -5.13 -15.53
C GLN A 67 -3.16 -4.37 -14.96
N ASN A 68 -2.49 -4.93 -13.95
CA ASN A 68 -1.46 -4.23 -13.17
C ASN A 68 -0.02 -4.45 -13.67
N LEU A 69 0.19 -5.16 -14.78
CA LEU A 69 1.55 -5.40 -15.32
C LEU A 69 2.16 -4.15 -15.98
N LEU A 70 1.31 -3.22 -16.44
CA LEU A 70 1.77 -2.03 -17.15
C LEU A 70 2.05 -0.86 -16.19
N PRO A 71 3.09 -0.05 -16.41
CA PRO A 71 3.30 1.19 -15.67
C PRO A 71 2.11 2.14 -15.78
N VAL A 72 1.76 2.81 -14.69
CA VAL A 72 0.56 3.66 -14.59
C VAL A 72 0.58 4.79 -15.62
N GLN A 73 1.75 5.35 -15.92
CA GLN A 73 1.89 6.43 -16.91
C GLN A 73 1.55 5.96 -18.32
N TRP A 74 1.97 4.74 -18.68
CA TRP A 74 1.60 4.12 -19.94
C TRP A 74 0.13 3.73 -19.97
N GLN A 75 -0.44 3.26 -18.85
CA GLN A 75 -1.89 3.02 -18.76
C GLN A 75 -2.71 4.29 -19.00
N ALA A 76 -2.29 5.42 -18.42
CA ALA A 76 -2.93 6.71 -18.63
C ALA A 76 -2.86 7.17 -20.10
N TRP A 77 -1.71 6.93 -20.75
CA TRP A 77 -1.57 7.20 -22.18
C TRP A 77 -2.44 6.27 -23.03
N LEU A 78 -2.49 4.96 -22.76
CA LEU A 78 -3.36 4.01 -23.46
C LEU A 78 -4.85 4.37 -23.32
N ARG A 79 -5.26 4.84 -22.14
CA ARG A 79 -6.64 5.26 -21.85
C ARG A 79 -6.99 6.66 -22.37
N HIS A 80 -6.08 7.33 -23.06
CA HIS A 80 -6.25 8.70 -23.55
C HIS A 80 -6.49 9.75 -22.45
N THR A 81 -6.22 9.44 -21.18
CA THR A 81 -6.24 10.45 -20.12
C THR A 81 -5.03 11.38 -20.25
N ARG A 82 -3.92 10.86 -20.77
CA ARG A 82 -2.71 11.61 -21.11
C ARG A 82 -2.52 11.75 -22.63
N GLN A 83 -2.17 12.94 -23.09
CA GLN A 83 -1.92 13.21 -24.52
C GLN A 83 -0.53 12.74 -24.97
N GLN A 84 0.51 13.20 -24.27
CA GLN A 84 1.90 12.87 -24.58
C GLN A 84 2.31 11.53 -23.95
N PRO A 85 3.10 10.70 -24.64
CA PRO A 85 3.63 9.47 -24.05
C PRO A 85 4.56 9.78 -22.87
N PRO A 86 4.72 8.85 -21.92
CA PRO A 86 5.68 9.01 -20.84
C PRO A 86 7.13 8.93 -21.33
N SER A 87 8.02 9.62 -20.63
CA SER A 87 9.47 9.55 -20.87
C SER A 87 10.10 8.42 -20.05
N ILE A 88 11.19 7.84 -20.55
CA ILE A 88 11.94 6.82 -19.80
C ILE A 88 12.45 7.34 -18.46
N VAL A 89 12.86 8.61 -18.39
CA VAL A 89 13.35 9.24 -17.16
C VAL A 89 12.23 9.33 -16.11
N GLU A 90 11.02 9.63 -16.56
CA GLU A 90 9.83 9.70 -15.71
C GLU A 90 9.51 8.32 -15.11
N LEU A 91 9.61 7.25 -15.91
CA LEU A 91 9.37 5.88 -15.43
C LEU A 91 10.39 5.48 -14.35
N VAL A 92 11.67 5.79 -14.56
CA VAL A 92 12.73 5.51 -13.58
C VAL A 92 12.51 6.31 -12.29
N GLN A 93 12.08 7.57 -12.39
CA GLN A 93 11.78 8.40 -11.23
C GLN A 93 10.60 7.84 -10.43
N GLU A 94 9.54 7.37 -11.09
CA GLU A 94 8.40 6.78 -10.38
C GLU A 94 8.76 5.46 -9.70
N GLU A 95 9.58 4.61 -10.32
CA GLU A 95 10.06 3.37 -9.69
C GLU A 95 10.81 3.67 -8.39
N LYS A 96 11.74 4.63 -8.42
CA LYS A 96 12.43 5.12 -7.21
C LYS A 96 11.46 5.69 -6.19
N ARG A 97 10.48 6.47 -6.63
CA ARG A 97 9.46 7.06 -5.75
C ARG A 97 8.67 5.94 -5.05
N ARG A 98 8.27 4.91 -5.79
CA ARG A 98 7.56 3.74 -5.28
C ARG A 98 8.38 2.98 -4.24
N GLU A 99 9.66 2.76 -4.49
CA GLU A 99 10.58 2.12 -3.54
C GLU A 99 10.69 2.91 -2.23
N ILE A 100 10.87 4.24 -2.32
CA ILE A 100 10.96 5.11 -1.14
C ILE A 100 9.66 5.08 -0.33
N VAL A 101 8.50 5.15 -1.00
CA VAL A 101 7.19 5.09 -0.32
C VAL A 101 7.02 3.75 0.39
N LEU A 102 7.40 2.64 -0.25
CA LEU A 102 7.33 1.31 0.35
C LEU A 102 8.23 1.20 1.59
N GLN A 103 9.45 1.75 1.53
CA GLN A 103 10.34 1.78 2.70
C GLN A 103 9.76 2.60 3.85
N ARG A 104 9.21 3.79 3.56
CA ARG A 104 8.58 4.65 4.57
C ARG A 104 7.33 4.00 5.18
N ALA A 105 6.53 3.33 4.37
CA ALA A 105 5.36 2.60 4.84
C ALA A 105 5.76 1.51 5.85
N LYS A 106 6.79 0.72 5.54
CA LYS A 106 7.31 -0.30 6.45
C LYS A 106 7.73 0.26 7.81
N VAL A 107 8.48 1.36 7.82
CA VAL A 107 8.91 2.00 9.07
C VAL A 107 7.70 2.47 9.89
N LEU A 108 6.71 3.09 9.24
CA LEU A 108 5.48 3.51 9.93
C LEU A 108 4.66 2.33 10.45
N ASP A 109 4.60 1.23 9.71
CA ASP A 109 3.91 0.02 10.14
C ASP A 109 4.59 -0.58 11.38
N GLU A 110 5.92 -0.63 11.42
CA GLU A 110 6.70 -1.08 12.58
C GLU A 110 6.47 -0.19 13.81
N GLU A 111 6.52 1.14 13.63
CA GLU A 111 6.22 2.10 14.70
C GLU A 111 4.78 1.95 15.21
N TRP A 112 3.82 1.72 14.31
CA TRP A 112 2.42 1.52 14.65
C TRP A 112 2.20 0.22 15.42
N GLU A 113 2.86 -0.87 15.03
CA GLU A 113 2.83 -2.14 15.75
C GLU A 113 3.39 -2.00 17.17
N GLN A 114 4.54 -1.34 17.33
CA GLN A 114 5.13 -1.06 18.64
C GLN A 114 4.20 -0.20 19.51
N ARG A 115 3.61 0.85 18.93
CA ARG A 115 2.66 1.72 19.64
C ARG A 115 1.43 0.94 20.09
N LYS A 116 0.93 0.04 19.25
CA LYS A 116 -0.22 -0.83 19.57
C LYS A 116 0.10 -1.77 20.74
N LEU A 117 1.31 -2.35 20.77
CA LEU A 117 1.75 -3.19 21.90
C LEU A 117 1.85 -2.39 23.19
N GLN A 118 2.44 -1.18 23.15
CA GLN A 118 2.51 -0.29 24.33
C GLN A 118 1.12 0.05 24.88
N ILE A 119 0.16 0.38 24.01
CA ILE A 119 -1.21 0.69 24.43
C ILE A 119 -1.89 -0.53 25.08
N GLU A 120 -1.65 -1.73 24.56
CA GLU A 120 -2.22 -2.94 25.17
C GLU A 120 -1.56 -3.25 26.52
N GLU A 121 -0.24 -3.08 26.65
CA GLU A 121 0.46 -3.19 27.94
C GLU A 121 -0.04 -2.15 28.96
N GLU A 122 -0.22 -0.90 28.55
CA GLU A 122 -0.77 0.17 29.39
C GLU A 122 -2.18 -0.20 29.87
N ARG A 123 -3.04 -0.68 28.96
CA ARG A 123 -4.39 -1.15 29.29
C ARG A 123 -4.38 -2.36 30.22
N GLU A 124 -3.46 -3.30 30.04
CA GLU A 124 -3.28 -4.43 30.95
C GLU A 124 -2.84 -3.97 32.34
N ARG A 125 -1.87 -3.06 32.42
CA ARG A 125 -1.42 -2.47 33.69
C ARG A 125 -2.55 -1.73 34.40
N GLU A 126 -3.36 -0.97 33.67
CA GLU A 126 -4.55 -0.30 34.21
C GLU A 126 -5.57 -1.32 34.74
N ARG A 127 -5.87 -2.39 33.99
CA ARG A 127 -6.75 -3.48 34.44
C ARG A 127 -6.23 -4.13 35.73
N VAL A 128 -4.94 -4.44 35.81
CA VAL A 128 -4.32 -5.01 37.02
C VAL A 128 -4.41 -4.04 38.20
N LEU A 129 -4.12 -2.75 37.99
CA LEU A 129 -4.25 -1.72 39.03
C LEU A 129 -5.70 -1.56 39.51
N GLU A 130 -6.68 -1.64 38.62
CA GLU A 130 -8.10 -1.63 38.98
C GLU A 130 -8.49 -2.85 39.80
N ASP A 131 -8.00 -4.04 39.44
CA ASP A 131 -8.28 -5.27 40.17
C ASP A 131 -7.64 -5.27 41.57
N VAL A 132 -6.39 -4.80 41.70
CA VAL A 132 -5.74 -4.60 43.02
C VAL A 132 -6.53 -3.60 43.88
N LYS A 133 -7.00 -2.49 43.30
CA LYS A 133 -7.86 -1.52 44.02
C LYS A 133 -9.20 -2.10 44.43
N LYS A 134 -9.79 -3.00 43.63
CA LYS A 134 -11.00 -3.73 44.02
C LYS A 134 -10.71 -4.67 45.19
N ASP A 135 -9.64 -5.44 45.13
CA ASP A 135 -9.24 -6.35 46.21
C ASP A 135 -8.92 -5.60 47.51
N GLU A 136 -8.28 -4.43 47.44
CA GLU A 136 -8.02 -3.57 48.60
C GLU A 136 -9.31 -3.02 49.22
N LYS A 137 -10.30 -2.65 48.40
CA LYS A 137 -11.65 -2.28 48.89
C LYS A 137 -12.43 -3.47 49.46
N VAL A 138 -12.06 -4.71 49.11
CA VAL A 138 -12.68 -5.96 49.56
C VAL A 138 -11.97 -6.53 50.81
N GLN A 139 -10.98 -5.84 51.39
CA GLN A 139 -10.51 -6.16 52.74
C GLN A 139 -11.71 -6.31 53.69
N PRO A 140 -11.72 -7.32 54.59
CA PRO A 140 -12.90 -7.65 55.38
C PRO A 140 -13.25 -6.47 56.28
N LYS A 141 -14.27 -5.71 55.89
CA LYS A 141 -14.90 -4.68 56.71
C LYS A 141 -15.36 -5.36 58.00
N THR A 142 -14.64 -5.12 59.09
CA THR A 142 -14.91 -5.76 60.37
C THR A 142 -16.22 -5.21 60.94
N THR A 143 -17.07 -6.08 61.47
CA THR A 143 -18.33 -5.68 62.13
C THR A 143 -18.09 -4.95 63.46
N GLU A 144 -16.87 -5.05 64.00
CA GLU A 144 -16.50 -4.44 65.28
C GLU A 144 -15.83 -3.06 65.05
N PRO A 145 -16.20 -2.03 65.83
CA PRO A 145 -15.55 -0.73 65.77
C PRO A 145 -14.11 -0.84 66.30
N SER A 146 -13.16 -0.25 65.57
CA SER A 146 -11.74 -0.29 65.91
C SER A 146 -11.17 1.12 66.11
N GLY A 147 -10.24 1.26 67.06
CA GLY A 147 -9.54 2.52 67.40
C GLY A 147 -10.02 3.22 68.68
N GLN A 148 -9.15 4.07 69.25
CA GLN A 148 -9.44 4.97 70.39
C GLN A 148 -9.00 6.41 70.04
N GLY A 149 -9.83 7.41 70.36
CA GLY A 149 -9.53 8.83 70.08
C GLY A 149 -9.69 9.22 68.61
N ASP A 150 -8.72 9.97 68.07
CA ASP A 150 -8.78 10.55 66.71
C ASP A 150 -8.66 9.51 65.57
N THR A 151 -8.32 8.26 65.87
CA THR A 151 -8.22 7.14 64.91
C THR A 151 -9.43 6.19 64.92
N PHE A 152 -10.56 6.61 65.48
CA PHE A 152 -11.78 5.79 65.55
C PHE A 152 -12.42 5.55 64.17
N THR A 153 -12.58 4.28 63.78
CA THR A 153 -13.31 3.87 62.58
C THR A 153 -14.57 3.08 62.95
N PRO A 154 -15.78 3.54 62.56
CA PRO A 154 -17.02 2.84 62.90
C PRO A 154 -17.16 1.53 62.11
N GLY A 155 -17.65 0.48 62.76
CA GLY A 155 -17.94 -0.82 62.12
C GLY A 155 -19.15 -0.76 61.18
N GLU A 156 -19.19 -1.65 60.17
CA GLU A 156 -20.24 -1.63 59.14
C GLU A 156 -21.45 -2.47 59.55
N TRP A 157 -22.65 -1.86 59.52
CA TRP A 157 -23.89 -2.48 59.94
C TRP A 157 -24.38 -3.50 58.90
N ASN A 158 -24.49 -4.79 59.26
CA ASN A 158 -24.96 -5.84 58.36
C ASN A 158 -26.28 -6.45 58.88
N PRO A 159 -27.44 -6.15 58.26
CA PRO A 159 -28.71 -6.68 58.71
C PRO A 159 -28.78 -8.18 58.40
N VAL A 160 -28.79 -9.02 59.44
CA VAL A 160 -29.03 -10.46 59.28
C VAL A 160 -30.46 -10.68 58.78
N SER A 161 -30.62 -11.19 57.56
CA SER A 161 -31.93 -11.63 57.09
C SER A 161 -32.34 -12.88 57.89
N SER A 162 -33.43 -12.79 58.65
CA SER A 162 -33.98 -13.93 59.37
C SER A 162 -34.44 -15.01 58.38
N LYS A 163 -33.98 -16.25 58.58
CA LYS A 163 -34.40 -17.40 57.77
C LYS A 163 -35.86 -17.75 58.09
N ARG A 164 -36.66 -17.93 57.04
CA ARG A 164 -38.02 -18.52 57.07
C ARG A 164 -37.93 -20.02 56.90
#